data_AF-A0A7Y3GFC9-F1
#
_entry.id   AF-A0A7Y3GFC9-F1
#
_cell.length_a   1.000
_cell.length_b   1.000
_cell.length_c   1.000
_cell.angle_alpha   90.00
_cell.angle_beta   90.00
_cell.angle_gamma   90.00
#
_symmetry.space_group_name_H-M   'P 1'
#
loop_
_entity.id
_entity.type
_entity.pdbx_description
1 polymer ?
#
loop_
_entity_poly.entity_id
_entity_poly.type
_entity_poly.pdbx_seq_one_letter_code
_entity_poly.pdbx_strand_id
1 'polypeptide(L)'
;MPKIILSIDRDLQVDLIDAGLDIEQICRTALEAEAVHVRAKQAEADDAILYQRGFTAGAEWASRTAATTELHEIAEWSKIRWRQFSLIPSRNSFVYAFCEAVRRDYPQRSEPFFLVNDSFTRGMVDGAAAVLAE
;
A
#
# COMPACT_ATOMS: atom_id res chain seq x y z
N MET A 1 -16.42 18.03 -20.47
CA MET A 1 -15.17 17.25 -20.48
C MET A 1 -13.99 18.22 -20.67
N PRO A 2 -12.86 18.04 -19.98
CA PRO A 2 -11.68 18.87 -20.20
C PRO A 2 -11.16 18.67 -21.65
N LYS A 3 -10.73 19.76 -22.28
CA LYS A 3 -10.15 19.73 -23.63
C LYS A 3 -8.67 19.38 -23.52
N ILE A 4 -8.27 18.22 -24.03
CA ILE A 4 -6.87 17.79 -24.08
C ILE A 4 -6.33 18.16 -25.47
N ILE A 5 -5.19 18.86 -25.51
CA ILE A 5 -4.49 19.19 -26.74
C ILE A 5 -3.22 18.34 -26.76
N LEU A 6 -3.10 17.46 -27.74
CA LEU A 6 -1.93 16.63 -27.95
C LEU A 6 -1.16 17.16 -29.17
N SER A 7 0.16 17.26 -29.04
CA SER A 7 1.05 17.51 -30.17
C SER A 7 1.63 16.17 -30.60
N ILE A 8 1.40 15.82 -31.86
CA ILE A 8 1.90 14.59 -32.47
C ILE A 8 3.01 14.99 -33.42
N ASP A 9 4.06 14.17 -33.49
CA ASP A 9 5.10 14.35 -34.49
C ASP A 9 4.51 14.30 -35.91
N ARG A 10 5.00 15.15 -36.80
CA ARG A 10 4.45 15.31 -38.15
C ARG A 10 4.65 14.04 -38.98
N ASP A 11 5.78 13.37 -38.84
CA ASP A 11 6.09 12.17 -39.62
C ASP A 11 5.17 11.02 -39.20
N LEU A 12 4.98 10.87 -37.88
CA LEU A 12 4.02 9.92 -37.31
C LEU A 12 2.57 10.24 -37.74
N GLN A 13 2.20 11.51 -37.81
CA GLN A 13 0.86 11.91 -38.27
C GLN A 13 0.62 11.51 -39.73
N VAL A 14 1.61 11.69 -40.60
CA VAL A 14 1.54 11.29 -42.02
C VAL A 14 1.39 9.77 -42.13
N ASP A 15 2.24 9.01 -41.44
CA ASP A 15 2.19 7.55 -41.46
C ASP A 15 0.82 7.00 -41.00
N LEU A 16 0.24 7.59 -39.96
CA LEU A 16 -1.07 7.17 -39.44
C LEU A 16 -2.22 7.52 -40.40
N ILE A 17 -2.16 8.65 -41.09
CA ILE A 17 -3.15 9.05 -42.10
C ILE A 17 -3.06 8.14 -43.32
N ASP A 18 -1.85 7.88 -43.81
CA ASP A 18 -1.61 7.04 -45.00
C ASP A 18 -2.04 5.58 -44.76
N ALA A 19 -1.93 5.11 -43.51
CA ALA A 19 -2.45 3.81 -43.08
C ALA A 19 -3.99 3.78 -42.92
N GLY A 20 -4.68 4.90 -43.10
CA GLY A 20 -6.14 5.02 -42.95
C GLY A 20 -6.62 4.87 -41.50
N LEU A 21 -5.75 5.17 -40.53
CA LEU A 21 -6.04 4.97 -39.11
C LEU A 21 -6.66 6.22 -38.48
N ASP A 22 -7.62 6.01 -37.57
CA ASP A 22 -8.22 7.08 -36.79
C ASP A 22 -7.27 7.49 -35.65
N ILE A 23 -6.56 8.60 -35.87
CA ILE A 23 -5.60 9.16 -34.92
C ILE A 23 -6.25 9.48 -33.57
N GLU A 24 -7.51 9.93 -33.55
CA GLU A 24 -8.20 10.23 -32.30
C GLU A 24 -8.45 8.95 -31.50
N GLN A 25 -8.93 7.90 -32.17
CA GLN A 25 -9.15 6.59 -31.58
C GLN A 25 -7.85 6.02 -31.01
N ILE A 26 -6.74 6.10 -31.76
CA ILE A 26 -5.43 5.62 -31.31
C ILE A 26 -4.94 6.39 -30.08
N CYS A 27 -5.00 7.72 -30.11
CA CYS A 27 -4.60 8.55 -28.96
C CYS A 27 -5.44 8.23 -27.73
N ARG A 28 -6.75 8.03 -27.91
CA ARG A 28 -7.67 7.69 -26.82
C ARG A 28 -7.33 6.33 -26.22
N THR A 29 -7.15 5.29 -27.04
CA THR A 29 -6.79 3.95 -26.57
C THR A 29 -5.43 3.95 -25.87
N ALA A 30 -4.43 4.68 -26.37
CA ALA A 30 -3.13 4.78 -25.73
C ALA A 30 -3.20 5.49 -24.36
N LEU A 31 -3.97 6.58 -24.27
CA LEU A 31 -4.21 7.27 -23.00
C LEU A 31 -4.97 6.41 -21.99
N GLU A 32 -5.96 5.64 -22.44
CA GLU A 32 -6.69 4.71 -21.59
C GLU A 32 -5.80 3.58 -21.06
N ALA A 33 -4.95 3.01 -21.91
CA ALA A 33 -3.98 1.98 -21.51
C ALA A 33 -2.96 2.53 -20.50
N GLU A 34 -2.41 3.72 -20.75
CA GLU A 34 -1.46 4.34 -19.83
C GLU A 34 -2.14 4.73 -18.51
N ALA A 35 -3.39 5.21 -18.53
CA ALA A 35 -4.14 5.51 -17.32
C ALA A 35 -4.37 4.25 -16.45
N VAL A 36 -4.58 3.08 -17.05
CA VAL A 36 -4.65 1.80 -16.33
C VAL A 36 -3.31 1.46 -15.69
N HIS A 37 -2.21 1.61 -16.42
CA HIS A 37 -0.86 1.36 -15.89
C HIS A 37 -0.47 2.33 -14.76
N VAL A 38 -0.79 3.62 -14.90
CA VAL A 38 -0.55 4.64 -13.86
C VAL A 38 -1.36 4.32 -12.61
N ARG A 39 -2.63 3.93 -12.74
CA ARG A 39 -3.46 3.52 -11.59
C ARG A 39 -2.92 2.27 -10.90
N ALA A 40 -2.43 1.29 -11.65
CA ALA A 40 -1.80 0.10 -11.08
C ALA A 40 -0.50 0.43 -10.32
N LYS A 41 0.37 1.26 -10.91
CA LYS A 41 1.60 1.74 -10.25
C LYS A 41 1.31 2.61 -9.02
N GLN A 42 0.25 3.43 -9.06
CA GLN A 42 -0.20 4.21 -7.90
C GLN A 42 -0.71 3.30 -6.78
N ALA A 43 -1.50 2.27 -7.11
CA ALA A 43 -1.94 1.30 -6.11
C ALA A 43 -0.76 0.59 -5.42
N GLU A 44 0.29 0.23 -6.17
CA GLU A 44 1.51 -0.36 -5.62
C GLU A 44 2.35 0.63 -4.79
N ALA A 45 2.47 1.88 -5.26
CA ALA A 45 3.19 2.94 -4.54
C ALA A 45 2.49 3.30 -3.21
N ASP A 46 1.15 3.40 -3.24
CA ASP A 46 0.33 3.62 -2.06
C ASP A 46 0.48 2.45 -1.06
N ASP A 47 0.59 1.21 -1.56
CA ASP A 47 0.79 0.02 -0.74
C ASP A 47 2.15 0.01 -0.03
N ALA A 48 3.22 0.41 -0.74
CA ALA A 48 4.56 0.54 -0.16
C ALA A 48 4.66 1.68 0.87
N ILE A 49 4.00 2.82 0.62
CA ILE A 49 3.92 3.94 1.57
C ILE A 49 3.16 3.51 2.82
N LEU A 50 2.03 2.82 2.66
CA LEU A 50 1.25 2.28 3.77
C LEU A 50 2.06 1.27 4.60
N TYR A 51 2.80 0.38 3.94
CA TYR A 51 3.72 -0.54 4.60
C TYR A 51 4.77 0.19 5.43
N GLN A 52 5.49 1.15 4.84
CA GLN A 52 6.56 1.87 5.53
C GLN A 52 6.05 2.67 6.73
N ARG A 53 4.85 3.26 6.61
CA ARG A 53 4.17 3.94 7.72
C ARG A 53 3.87 2.96 8.85
N GLY A 54 3.31 1.80 8.52
CA GLY A 54 3.08 0.72 9.47
C GLY A 54 4.38 0.32 10.17
N PHE A 55 5.43 0.05 9.39
CA PHE A 55 6.76 -0.34 9.89
C PHE A 55 7.31 0.64 10.91
N THR A 56 7.28 1.93 10.58
CA THR A 56 7.78 2.98 11.47
C THR A 56 6.98 3.03 12.78
N ALA A 57 5.65 2.95 12.71
CA ALA A 57 4.78 2.94 13.89
C ALA A 57 5.01 1.69 14.77
N GLY A 58 5.18 0.52 14.14
CA GLY A 58 5.48 -0.74 14.81
C GLY A 58 6.82 -0.68 15.56
N ALA A 59 7.87 -0.21 14.90
CA ALA A 59 9.19 -0.04 15.50
C ALA A 59 9.19 0.99 16.65
N GLU A 60 8.47 2.11 16.49
CA GLU A 60 8.36 3.15 17.53
C GLU A 60 7.66 2.63 18.79
N TRP A 61 6.55 1.90 18.61
CA TRP A 61 5.86 1.25 19.72
C TRP A 61 6.75 0.20 20.40
N ALA A 62 7.39 -0.67 19.61
CA ALA A 62 8.27 -1.72 20.11
C ALA A 62 9.41 -1.17 20.96
N SER A 63 10.02 -0.06 20.51
CA SER A 63 11.15 0.58 21.20
C SER A 63 10.78 1.28 22.51
N ARG A 64 9.52 1.71 22.67
CA ARG A 64 9.10 2.55 23.81
C ARG A 64 8.22 1.84 24.83
N THR A 65 7.45 0.86 24.38
CA THR A 65 6.29 0.36 25.14
C THR A 65 6.27 -1.15 25.27
N ALA A 66 6.77 -1.90 24.29
CA ALA A 66 6.59 -3.35 24.25
C ALA A 66 7.42 -4.07 25.32
N ALA A 67 6.80 -5.04 25.99
CA ALA A 67 7.54 -5.98 26.81
C ALA A 67 8.30 -6.99 25.91
N THR A 68 9.47 -7.46 26.35
CA THR A 68 10.29 -8.42 25.58
C THR A 68 9.50 -9.67 25.17
N THR A 69 8.62 -10.18 26.04
CA THR A 69 7.75 -11.32 25.72
C THR A 69 6.76 -11.03 24.60
N GLU A 70 6.25 -9.80 24.51
CA GLU A 70 5.34 -9.39 23.44
C GLU A 70 6.09 -9.27 22.10
N LEU A 71 7.33 -8.79 22.14
CA LEU A 71 8.19 -8.74 20.94
C LEU A 71 8.51 -10.13 20.39
N HIS A 72 8.76 -11.10 21.26
CA HIS A 72 8.94 -12.49 20.83
C HIS A 72 7.67 -13.07 20.18
N GLU A 73 6.48 -12.81 20.73
CA GLU A 73 5.21 -13.23 20.12
C GLU A 73 5.00 -12.60 18.73
N ILE A 74 5.27 -11.30 18.61
CA ILE A 74 5.16 -10.55 17.35
C ILE A 74 6.20 -11.01 16.32
N ALA A 75 7.42 -11.34 16.75
CA ALA A 75 8.45 -11.88 15.88
C ALA A 75 8.09 -13.27 15.33
N GLU A 76 7.28 -14.04 16.04
CA GLU A 76 6.70 -15.25 15.46
C GLU A 76 5.61 -14.93 14.44
N TRP A 77 4.82 -13.87 14.65
CA TRP A 77 3.80 -13.43 13.68
C TRP A 77 4.41 -12.90 12.37
N SER A 78 5.54 -12.18 12.41
CA SER A 78 6.22 -11.69 11.19
C SER A 78 6.76 -12.82 10.31
N LYS A 79 7.10 -13.97 10.91
CA LYS A 79 7.58 -15.17 10.17
C LYS A 79 6.45 -15.93 9.48
N ILE A 80 5.21 -15.77 9.93
CA ILE A 80 4.07 -16.48 9.36
C ILE A 80 3.76 -15.88 7.99
N ARG A 81 3.57 -16.73 6.97
CA ARG A 81 3.03 -16.27 5.69
C ARG A 81 1.58 -15.85 5.89
N TRP A 82 1.35 -14.54 5.95
CA TRP A 82 0.02 -13.95 6.11
C TRP A 82 -0.88 -14.41 4.97
N ARG A 83 -1.85 -15.29 5.27
CA ARG A 83 -2.90 -15.65 4.31
C ARG A 83 -3.98 -14.58 4.35
N GLN A 84 -4.79 -14.48 3.30
CA GLN A 84 -5.75 -13.38 3.08
C GLN A 84 -6.88 -13.28 4.15
N PHE A 85 -6.87 -14.13 5.19
CA PHE A 85 -7.87 -14.19 6.26
C PHE A 85 -7.30 -14.54 7.64
N SER A 86 -5.99 -14.30 7.88
CA SER A 86 -5.40 -14.55 9.21
C SER A 86 -5.93 -13.54 10.22
N LEU A 87 -6.76 -14.00 11.18
CA LEU A 87 -7.12 -13.23 12.37
C LEU A 87 -6.06 -13.48 13.44
N ILE A 88 -5.22 -12.48 13.71
CA ILE A 88 -4.19 -12.59 14.74
C ILE A 88 -4.73 -11.99 16.04
N PRO A 89 -4.79 -12.76 17.15
CA PRO A 89 -5.16 -12.22 18.45
C PRO A 89 -4.04 -11.28 18.92
N SER A 90 -4.29 -9.97 18.87
CA SER A 90 -3.35 -8.95 19.32
C SER A 90 -3.59 -8.60 20.79
N ARG A 91 -2.51 -8.41 21.56
CA ARG A 91 -2.59 -7.90 22.94
C ARG A 91 -3.03 -6.44 22.95
N ASN A 92 -3.71 -6.02 24.02
CA ASN A 92 -4.33 -4.69 24.14
C ASN A 92 -3.35 -3.53 23.86
N SER A 93 -2.09 -3.63 24.30
CA SER A 93 -1.06 -2.61 24.09
C SER A 93 -0.73 -2.36 22.61
N PHE A 94 -0.63 -3.42 21.81
CA PHE A 94 -0.38 -3.35 20.36
C PHE A 94 -1.61 -2.83 19.61
N VAL A 95 -2.82 -3.21 20.05
CA VAL A 95 -4.09 -2.71 19.50
C VAL A 95 -4.21 -1.20 19.69
N TYR A 96 -3.89 -0.69 20.87
CA TYR A 96 -3.93 0.76 21.12
C TYR A 96 -2.96 1.51 20.21
N ALA A 97 -1.71 1.03 20.10
CA ALA A 97 -0.72 1.64 19.21
C ALA A 97 -1.16 1.62 17.74
N PHE A 98 -1.81 0.55 17.29
CA PHE A 98 -2.37 0.46 15.95
C PHE A 98 -3.45 1.54 15.74
N CYS A 99 -4.41 1.61 16.66
CA CYS A 99 -5.52 2.56 16.58
C CYS A 99 -5.03 4.03 16.61
N GLU A 100 -3.96 4.33 17.34
CA GLU A 100 -3.34 5.65 17.35
C GLU A 100 -2.62 5.98 16.03
N ALA A 101 -1.96 5.00 15.41
CA ALA A 101 -1.18 5.19 14.19
C ALA A 101 -2.03 5.37 12.93
N VAL A 102 -3.28 4.91 12.96
CA VAL A 102 -4.24 4.88 11.84
C VAL A 102 -4.86 6.25 11.48
N ARG A 103 -4.33 7.39 11.95
CA ARG A 103 -4.97 8.71 11.74
C ARG A 103 -5.27 9.07 10.26
N ARG A 104 -6.51 9.54 10.06
CA ARG A 104 -7.22 10.14 8.91
C ARG A 104 -7.25 9.40 7.56
N ASP A 105 -6.15 8.81 7.11
CA ASP A 105 -6.06 8.26 5.74
C ASP A 105 -6.25 6.74 5.69
N TYR A 106 -6.30 6.07 6.84
CA TYR A 106 -6.58 4.64 6.94
C TYR A 106 -7.87 4.44 7.77
N PRO A 107 -8.75 3.47 7.40
CA PRO A 107 -10.01 3.27 8.10
C PRO A 107 -9.79 2.97 9.59
N GLN A 108 -10.32 3.83 10.47
CA GLN A 108 -10.39 3.53 11.91
C GLN A 108 -11.23 2.27 12.13
N ARG A 109 -10.75 1.40 13.01
CA ARG A 109 -11.45 0.17 13.40
C ARG A 109 -11.88 0.27 14.86
N SER A 110 -13.15 0.03 15.12
CA SER A 110 -13.68 -0.14 16.47
C SER A 110 -13.65 -1.62 16.87
N GLU A 111 -13.68 -1.91 18.17
CA GLU A 111 -13.68 -3.27 18.70
C GLU A 111 -14.90 -4.11 18.22
N PRO A 112 -14.77 -5.45 18.05
CA PRO A 112 -13.58 -6.27 18.30
C PRO A 112 -12.48 -6.09 17.25
N PHE A 113 -11.25 -5.95 17.72
CA PHE A 113 -10.11 -5.63 16.87
C PHE A 113 -9.41 -6.90 16.37
N PHE A 114 -9.35 -7.06 15.05
CA PHE A 114 -8.56 -8.10 14.40
C PHE A 114 -7.61 -7.45 13.39
N LEU A 115 -6.34 -7.81 13.47
CA LEU A 115 -5.35 -7.50 12.45
C LEU A 115 -5.80 -8.18 11.15
N VAL A 116 -5.93 -7.40 10.05
CA VAL A 116 -6.12 -7.98 8.72
C VAL A 116 -4.81 -7.99 7.97
N ASN A 117 -4.71 -8.82 6.95
CA ASN A 117 -3.57 -8.88 6.07
C ASN A 117 -3.59 -7.74 5.03
N ASP A 118 -3.32 -6.52 5.47
CA ASP A 118 -3.00 -5.39 4.59
C ASP A 118 -1.61 -4.84 4.87
N SER A 119 -1.15 -3.95 4.00
CA SER A 119 0.23 -3.46 4.01
C SER A 119 0.59 -2.68 5.25
N PHE A 120 -0.32 -1.84 5.77
CA PHE A 120 -0.07 -1.13 7.02
C PHE A 120 0.08 -2.10 8.19
N THR A 121 -0.81 -3.07 8.31
CA THR A 121 -0.80 -4.06 9.38
C THR A 121 0.46 -4.94 9.33
N ARG A 122 0.83 -5.40 8.13
CA ARG A 122 2.07 -6.15 7.89
C ARG A 122 3.29 -5.32 8.28
N GLY A 123 3.36 -4.09 7.80
CA GLY A 123 4.42 -3.15 8.16
C GLY A 123 4.56 -3.03 9.66
N MET A 124 3.45 -2.80 10.37
CA MET A 124 3.47 -2.63 11.83
C MET A 124 3.99 -3.85 12.58
N VAL A 125 3.65 -5.07 12.16
CA VAL A 125 4.20 -6.29 12.77
C VAL A 125 5.67 -6.47 12.43
N ASP A 126 6.06 -6.26 11.18
CA ASP A 126 7.45 -6.43 10.74
C ASP A 126 8.38 -5.41 11.42
N GLY A 127 7.95 -4.15 11.54
CA GLY A 127 8.70 -3.10 12.21
C GLY A 127 8.87 -3.36 13.70
N ALA A 128 7.83 -3.87 14.37
CA ALA A 128 7.94 -4.28 15.76
C ALA A 128 8.86 -5.50 15.94
N ALA A 129 8.80 -6.48 15.03
CA ALA A 129 9.68 -7.65 15.05
C ALA A 129 11.15 -7.31 14.77
N ALA A 130 11.42 -6.31 13.93
CA ALA A 130 12.78 -5.88 13.59
C ALA A 130 13.58 -5.39 14.82
N VAL A 131 12.91 -4.74 15.78
CA VAL A 131 13.55 -4.26 17.03
C VAL A 131 14.12 -5.38 17.88
N LEU A 132 13.60 -6.61 17.77
CA LEU A 132 14.14 -7.77 18.49
C LEU A 132 15.42 -8.32 17.83
N ALA A 133 15.65 -8.04 16.55
CA ALA A 133 16.78 -8.55 15.78
C ALA A 133 18.04 -7.66 15.86
N GLU A 134 17.91 -6.45 16.41
CA GLU A 134 18.99 -5.49 16.70
C GLU A 134 19.50 -5.62 18.14
#